data_AF-A0A534AI05-F1
#
_entry.id   AF-A0A534AI05-F1
#
_cell.length_a   1.000
_cell.length_b   1.000
_cell.length_c   1.000
_cell.angle_alpha   90.00
_cell.angle_beta   90.00
_cell.angle_gamma   90.00
#
_symmetry.space_group_name_H-M   'P 1'
#
loop_
_entity.id
_entity.type
_entity.pdbx_description
1 polymer ?
#
loop_
_entity_poly.entity_id
_entity_poly.type
_entity_poly.pdbx_seq_one_letter_code
_entity_poly.pdbx_strand_id
1 'polypeptide(L)'
;MNIFSRLFGNTVRERSESVGTKRTYIDLPWRDDTTMPVPDWKAAWKLAPDGKDESLSERFWWDAALTWLDALRKHLHEQYTIERSKSFTVLSTLDPQRLKLMLEFCERSRARILRSLDGVASTWGHGPHVILVFDNIDEYYDYIGN
;
A
#
# COMPACT_ATOMS: atom_id res chain seq x y z
N MET A 1 34.85 3.81 31.15
CA MET A 1 34.22 4.29 29.92
C MET A 1 34.38 3.23 28.84
N ASN A 2 33.28 2.61 28.39
CA ASN A 2 33.14 1.92 27.10
C ASN A 2 31.64 1.63 26.86
N ILE A 3 30.80 2.66 26.68
CA ILE A 3 30.27 3.20 25.40
C ILE A 3 29.34 2.24 24.61
N PHE A 4 29.32 0.93 24.86
CA PHE A 4 28.47 -0.01 24.09
C PHE A 4 27.18 -0.52 24.78
N SER A 5 26.95 -0.20 26.06
CA SER A 5 25.70 -0.61 26.76
C SER A 5 24.59 0.46 26.75
N ARG A 6 24.81 1.63 26.14
CA ARG A 6 23.84 2.75 26.11
C ARG A 6 23.06 2.91 24.80
N LEU A 7 23.30 2.07 23.79
CA LEU A 7 22.56 2.11 22.51
C LEU A 7 21.35 1.17 22.44
N PHE A 8 21.19 0.27 23.43
CA PHE A 8 20.02 -0.60 23.55
C PHE A 8 19.31 -0.36 24.88
N GLY A 9 19.16 0.91 25.26
CA GLY A 9 18.25 1.29 26.32
C GLY A 9 16.83 0.91 25.92
N ASN A 10 16.21 0.03 26.71
CA ASN A 10 14.79 -0.30 26.73
C ASN A 10 13.94 0.90 26.30
N THR A 11 13.64 0.97 25.01
CA THR A 11 12.51 1.74 24.53
C THR A 11 11.38 0.74 24.55
N VAL A 12 10.39 1.01 25.38
CA VAL A 12 9.11 0.31 25.44
C VAL A 12 8.76 -0.12 24.02
N ARG A 13 8.64 -1.44 23.80
CA ARG A 13 7.96 -1.96 22.62
C ARG A 13 6.54 -1.43 22.73
N GLU A 14 6.29 -0.24 22.20
CA GLU A 14 4.98 0.15 21.75
C GLU A 14 4.64 -0.89 20.70
N ARG A 15 3.92 -1.92 21.17
CA ARG A 15 2.99 -2.67 20.35
C ARG A 15 2.26 -1.59 19.59
N SER A 16 2.57 -1.44 18.29
CA SER A 16 1.78 -0.62 17.40
C SER A 16 0.40 -1.25 17.43
N GLU A 17 -0.44 -0.73 18.31
CA GLU A 17 -1.87 -0.99 18.31
C GLU A 17 -2.30 -0.64 16.90
N SER A 18 -2.66 -1.68 16.13
CA SER A 18 -3.37 -1.50 14.90
C SER A 18 -4.65 -0.76 15.27
N VAL A 19 -4.66 0.56 15.12
CA VAL A 19 -5.86 1.36 15.18
C VAL A 19 -6.80 0.74 14.16
N GLY A 20 -7.76 -0.03 14.67
CA GLY A 20 -8.79 -0.71 13.90
C GLY A 20 -9.71 0.34 13.32
N THR A 21 -9.23 1.08 12.33
CA THR A 21 -10.10 1.83 11.43
C THR A 21 -10.91 0.77 10.71
N LYS A 22 -12.22 0.72 11.01
CA LYS A 22 -13.18 -0.13 10.29
C LYS A 22 -13.01 0.13 8.81
N ARG A 23 -12.44 -0.83 8.09
CA ARG A 23 -12.21 -0.76 6.65
C ARG A 23 -13.56 -0.59 5.97
N THR A 24 -13.68 0.39 5.10
CA THR A 24 -14.87 0.54 4.26
C THR A 24 -14.55 -0.06 2.90
N TYR A 25 -15.42 -0.95 2.40
CA TYR A 25 -15.31 -1.36 1.01
C TYR A 25 -15.89 -0.25 0.14
N ILE A 26 -15.09 0.24 -0.81
CA ILE A 26 -15.54 1.21 -1.80
C ILE A 26 -16.19 0.45 -2.94
N ASP A 27 -17.33 0.91 -3.41
CA ASP A 27 -17.92 0.41 -4.66
C ASP A 27 -17.11 0.96 -5.83
N LEU A 28 -16.00 0.28 -6.14
CA LEU A 28 -15.09 0.69 -7.20
C LEU A 28 -15.71 0.40 -8.57
N PRO A 29 -15.65 1.35 -9.52
CA PRO A 29 -15.92 1.05 -10.91
C PRO A 29 -14.80 0.16 -11.43
N TRP A 30 -15.18 -0.99 -11.98
CA TRP A 30 -14.26 -1.93 -12.60
C TRP A 30 -14.26 -1.74 -14.10
N ARG A 31 -13.17 -2.12 -14.74
CA ARG A 31 -13.13 -2.22 -16.20
C ARG A 31 -13.84 -3.49 -16.65
N ASP A 32 -14.66 -3.37 -17.68
CA ASP A 32 -15.40 -4.51 -18.26
C ASP A 32 -14.59 -5.24 -19.36
N ASP A 33 -13.48 -4.65 -19.82
CA ASP A 33 -12.63 -5.17 -20.88
C ASP A 33 -11.44 -5.99 -20.39
N THR A 34 -11.37 -6.28 -19.09
CA THR A 34 -10.25 -7.00 -18.46
C THR A 34 -10.69 -8.34 -17.89
N THR A 35 -9.81 -9.34 -17.94
CA THR A 35 -10.07 -10.66 -17.32
C THR A 35 -9.75 -10.65 -15.82
N MET A 36 -8.83 -9.78 -15.41
CA MET A 36 -8.48 -9.56 -14.01
C MET A 36 -9.20 -8.34 -13.41
N PRO A 37 -9.33 -8.26 -12.07
CA PRO A 37 -9.87 -7.09 -11.39
C PRO A 37 -8.98 -5.85 -11.56
N VAL A 38 -9.32 -5.02 -12.55
CA VAL A 38 -8.65 -3.74 -12.82
C VAL A 38 -9.66 -2.61 -12.62
N PRO A 39 -9.46 -1.71 -11.64
CA PRO A 39 -10.35 -0.57 -11.46
C PRO A 39 -10.27 0.40 -12.64
N ASP A 40 -11.43 0.97 -13.01
CA ASP A 40 -11.45 2.18 -13.83
C ASP A 40 -11.10 3.37 -12.93
N TRP A 41 -9.81 3.68 -12.82
CA TRP A 41 -9.32 4.79 -12.00
C TRP A 41 -9.87 6.15 -12.43
N LYS A 42 -10.18 6.32 -13.72
CA LYS A 42 -10.75 7.56 -14.23
C LYS A 42 -12.19 7.73 -13.76
N ALA A 43 -12.98 6.65 -13.70
CA ALA A 43 -14.29 6.66 -13.10
C ALA A 43 -14.22 6.79 -11.57
N ALA A 44 -13.29 6.09 -10.91
CA ALA A 44 -13.11 6.16 -9.46
C ALA A 44 -12.78 7.59 -8.98
N TRP A 45 -12.01 8.35 -9.77
CA TRP A 45 -11.72 9.75 -9.48
C TRP A 45 -12.98 10.64 -9.40
N LYS A 46 -14.05 10.28 -10.11
CA LYS A 46 -15.33 11.01 -10.05
C LYS A 46 -16.12 10.73 -8.76
N LEU A 47 -15.82 9.62 -8.08
CA LEU A 47 -16.41 9.24 -6.80
C LEU A 47 -15.63 9.81 -5.61
N ALA A 48 -14.38 10.23 -5.84
CA ALA A 48 -13.51 10.75 -4.79
C ALA A 48 -14.07 12.05 -4.19
N PRO A 49 -13.83 12.31 -2.89
CA PRO A 49 -14.10 13.61 -2.29
C PRO A 49 -13.43 14.75 -3.06
N ASP A 50 -13.96 15.97 -2.95
CA ASP A 50 -13.51 17.16 -3.71
C ASP A 50 -12.10 17.68 -3.36
N GLY A 51 -11.34 16.93 -2.56
CA GLY A 51 -9.96 17.23 -2.19
C GLY A 51 -9.81 18.31 -1.12
N LYS A 52 -10.89 18.93 -0.63
CA LYS A 52 -10.81 19.99 0.40
C LYS A 52 -10.46 19.45 1.77
N ASP A 53 -10.93 18.24 2.07
CA ASP A 53 -10.55 17.50 3.26
C ASP A 53 -9.52 16.43 2.85
N GLU A 54 -8.25 16.72 3.17
CA GLU A 54 -7.13 15.83 2.87
C GLU A 54 -7.27 14.48 3.58
N SER A 55 -7.82 14.46 4.80
CA SER A 55 -7.97 13.23 5.59
C SER A 55 -9.06 12.31 5.03
N LEU A 56 -10.19 12.88 4.58
CA LEU A 56 -11.24 12.14 3.90
C LEU A 56 -10.76 11.62 2.54
N SER A 57 -10.01 12.46 1.82
CA SER A 57 -9.41 12.06 0.54
C SER A 57 -8.42 10.91 0.73
N GLU A 58 -7.46 11.06 1.65
CA GLU A 58 -6.50 10.01 1.98
C GLU A 58 -7.21 8.70 2.34
N ARG A 59 -8.19 8.75 3.24
CA ARG A 59 -8.97 7.57 3.63
C ARG A 59 -9.68 6.90 2.45
N PHE A 60 -10.35 7.69 1.61
CA PHE A 60 -11.04 7.17 0.42
C PHE A 60 -10.08 6.38 -0.47
N TRP A 61 -8.92 6.95 -0.76
CA TRP A 61 -7.94 6.31 -1.66
C TRP A 61 -7.23 5.12 -1.02
N TRP A 62 -7.04 5.11 0.30
CA TRP A 62 -6.64 3.91 1.04
C TRP A 62 -7.68 2.78 0.93
N ASP A 63 -8.95 3.08 1.19
CA ASP A 63 -10.02 2.10 1.13
C ASP A 63 -10.23 1.60 -0.31
N ALA A 64 -10.10 2.47 -1.31
CA ALA A 64 -10.10 2.11 -2.73
C ALA A 64 -8.96 1.15 -3.07
N ALA A 65 -7.71 1.50 -2.74
CA ALA A 65 -6.55 0.64 -3.00
C ALA A 65 -6.73 -0.74 -2.36
N LEU A 66 -7.18 -0.80 -1.09
CA LEU A 66 -7.40 -2.09 -0.43
C LEU A 66 -8.54 -2.88 -1.08
N THR A 67 -9.65 -2.24 -1.45
CA THR A 67 -10.77 -2.89 -2.15
C THR A 67 -10.28 -3.54 -3.44
N TRP A 68 -9.49 -2.82 -4.23
CA TRP A 68 -8.83 -3.36 -5.41
C TRP A 68 -7.94 -4.55 -5.09
N LEU A 69 -7.01 -4.42 -4.14
CA LEU A 69 -6.09 -5.51 -3.82
C LEU A 69 -6.80 -6.76 -3.29
N ASP A 70 -7.88 -6.60 -2.54
CA ASP A 70 -8.65 -7.76 -2.07
C ASP A 70 -9.41 -8.45 -3.21
N ALA A 71 -9.94 -7.71 -4.18
CA ALA A 71 -10.52 -8.29 -5.38
C ALA A 71 -9.47 -9.04 -6.20
N LEU A 72 -8.30 -8.44 -6.42
CA LEU A 72 -7.19 -9.07 -7.15
C LEU A 72 -6.68 -10.33 -6.43
N ARG A 73 -6.48 -10.27 -5.11
CA ARG A 73 -6.10 -11.43 -4.28
C ARG A 73 -7.07 -12.60 -4.42
N LYS A 74 -8.38 -12.31 -4.43
CA LYS A 74 -9.43 -13.32 -4.61
C LYS A 74 -9.43 -13.95 -6.01
N HIS A 75 -9.03 -13.19 -7.02
CA HIS A 75 -8.95 -13.67 -8.41
C HIS A 75 -7.71 -14.55 -8.67
N LEU A 76 -6.57 -14.19 -8.07
CA LEU A 76 -5.31 -14.93 -8.25
C LEU A 76 -5.36 -16.30 -7.54
N HIS A 77 -4.98 -16.36 -6.27
CA HIS A 77 -5.11 -17.55 -5.42
C HIS A 77 -4.86 -17.22 -3.94
N GLU A 78 -5.22 -18.14 -3.03
CA GLU A 78 -5.25 -17.91 -1.58
C GLU A 78 -3.89 -17.61 -0.94
N GLN A 79 -2.79 -17.97 -1.60
CA GLN A 79 -1.43 -17.73 -1.08
C GLN A 79 -1.01 -16.25 -1.15
N TYR A 80 -1.69 -15.44 -1.96
CA TYR A 80 -1.45 -14.01 -1.96
C TYR A 80 -1.96 -13.38 -0.67
N THR A 81 -1.11 -12.57 -0.05
CA THR A 81 -1.40 -11.82 1.17
C THR A 81 -1.28 -10.33 0.92
N ILE A 82 -2.02 -9.54 1.71
CA ILE A 82 -1.97 -8.08 1.66
C ILE A 82 -1.36 -7.57 2.96
N GLU A 83 -0.23 -6.88 2.86
CA GLU A 83 0.45 -6.24 3.98
C GLU A 83 0.50 -4.72 3.80
N ARG A 84 0.68 -4.00 4.91
CA ARG A 84 0.57 -2.53 4.95
C ARG A 84 1.63 -1.89 5.83
N SER A 85 2.05 -0.70 5.43
CA SER A 85 2.83 0.24 6.25
C SER A 85 2.12 1.60 6.27
N LYS A 86 2.83 2.66 6.69
CA LYS A 86 2.26 4.01 6.79
C LYS A 86 1.89 4.58 5.43
N SER A 87 2.70 4.33 4.40
CA SER A 87 2.59 4.94 3.08
C SER A 87 2.45 3.92 1.96
N PHE A 88 2.59 2.63 2.26
CA PHE A 88 2.60 1.55 1.26
C PHE A 88 1.61 0.45 1.62
N THR A 89 1.14 -0.23 0.58
CA THR A 89 0.50 -1.54 0.71
C THR A 89 1.06 -2.47 -0.36
N VAL A 90 1.20 -3.75 -0.02
CA VAL A 90 1.73 -4.77 -0.92
C VAL A 90 0.77 -5.95 -1.02
N LEU A 91 0.60 -6.47 -2.24
CA LEU A 91 0.03 -7.79 -2.52
C LEU A 91 1.15 -8.74 -2.96
N SER A 92 1.34 -9.88 -2.27
CA SER A 92 2.41 -10.83 -2.59
C SER A 92 2.21 -12.23 -1.99
N THR A 93 2.88 -13.24 -2.55
CA THR A 93 3.08 -14.58 -1.98
C THR A 93 4.30 -14.69 -1.05
N LEU A 94 5.10 -13.61 -0.91
CA LEU A 94 6.28 -13.59 -0.04
C LEU A 94 5.93 -13.89 1.42
N ASP A 95 6.86 -14.53 2.13
CA ASP A 95 6.68 -14.78 3.56
C ASP A 95 6.57 -13.46 4.37
N PRO A 96 5.85 -13.47 5.51
CA PRO A 96 5.59 -12.25 6.28
C PRO A 96 6.86 -11.49 6.73
N GLN A 97 7.97 -12.20 6.97
CA GLN A 97 9.21 -11.57 7.40
C GLN A 97 9.85 -10.79 6.25
N ARG A 98 9.87 -11.35 5.04
CA ARG A 98 10.33 -10.64 3.84
C ARG A 98 9.44 -9.46 3.48
N LEU A 99 8.11 -9.62 3.54
CA LEU A 99 7.16 -8.53 3.28
C LEU A 99 7.41 -7.35 4.21
N LYS A 100 7.60 -7.62 5.51
CA LYS A 100 7.91 -6.60 6.50
C LYS A 100 9.23 -5.87 6.18
N LEU A 101 10.30 -6.61 5.87
CA LEU A 101 11.59 -6.01 5.52
C LEU A 101 11.50 -5.14 4.26
N MET A 102 10.74 -5.58 3.27
CA MET A 102 10.51 -4.81 2.05
C MET A 102 9.75 -3.51 2.34
N LEU A 103 8.66 -3.56 3.11
CA LEU A 103 7.91 -2.37 3.49
C LEU A 103 8.76 -1.39 4.30
N GLU A 104 9.57 -1.88 5.26
CA GLU A 104 10.52 -1.05 6.02
C GLU A 104 11.57 -0.40 5.11
N PHE A 105 12.03 -1.11 4.08
CA PHE A 105 12.93 -0.55 3.07
C PHE A 105 12.25 0.53 2.23
N CYS A 106 11.01 0.31 1.78
CA CYS A 106 10.22 1.28 1.01
C CYS A 106 9.99 2.57 1.80
N GLU A 107 9.61 2.48 3.08
CA GLU A 107 9.40 3.66 3.94
C GLU A 107 10.70 4.46 4.14
N ARG A 108 11.82 3.77 4.43
CA ARG A 108 13.11 4.44 4.59
C ARG A 108 13.57 5.11 3.30
N SER A 109 13.37 4.46 2.17
CA SER A 109 13.70 5.01 0.84
C SER A 109 12.84 6.22 0.51
N ARG A 110 11.52 6.14 0.71
CA ARG A 110 10.61 7.28 0.54
C ARG A 110 11.00 8.46 1.43
N ALA A 111 11.25 8.21 2.71
CA ALA A 111 11.67 9.25 3.64
C ALA A 111 13.01 9.89 3.23
N ARG A 112 13.94 9.11 2.67
CA ARG A 112 15.19 9.64 2.11
C ARG A 112 14.94 10.49 0.87
N ILE A 113 14.14 10.02 -0.07
CA ILE A 113 13.79 10.75 -1.31
C ILE A 113 13.18 12.10 -0.97
N LEU A 114 12.18 12.13 -0.09
CA LEU A 114 11.50 13.37 0.32
C LEU A 114 12.45 14.35 1.02
N ARG A 115 13.37 13.87 1.85
CA ARG A 115 14.39 14.73 2.48
C ARG A 115 15.45 15.23 1.49
N SER A 116 15.85 14.40 0.52
CA SER A 116 16.91 14.74 -0.44
C SER A 116 16.42 15.65 -1.57
N LEU A 117 15.13 15.61 -1.88
CA LEU A 117 14.50 16.40 -2.94
C LEU A 117 13.51 17.41 -2.34
N ASP A 118 13.84 17.99 -1.20
CA ASP A 118 12.99 18.97 -0.53
C ASP A 118 12.63 20.13 -1.48
N GLY A 119 11.36 20.49 -1.54
CA GLY A 119 10.82 21.49 -2.47
C GLY A 119 10.64 21.03 -3.92
N VAL A 120 11.08 19.82 -4.29
CA VAL A 120 10.90 19.24 -5.64
C VAL A 120 10.03 17.98 -5.61
N ALA A 121 10.29 17.09 -4.65
CA ALA A 121 9.44 15.95 -4.38
C ALA A 121 8.32 16.36 -3.42
N SER A 122 7.08 16.16 -3.84
CA SER A 122 5.91 16.34 -2.99
C SER A 122 5.31 14.98 -2.63
N THR A 123 4.50 14.96 -1.58
CA THR A 123 3.64 13.83 -1.26
C THR A 123 2.43 13.76 -2.20
N TRP A 124 2.56 14.24 -3.44
CA TRP A 124 1.47 14.30 -4.40
C TRP A 124 1.00 12.88 -4.72
N GLY A 125 -0.30 12.69 -4.51
CA GLY A 125 -0.93 11.37 -4.47
C GLY A 125 -1.84 11.28 -3.25
N HIS A 126 -3.02 10.71 -3.44
CA HIS A 126 -3.93 10.44 -2.35
C HIS A 126 -3.91 8.94 -2.08
N GLY A 127 -3.72 8.54 -0.82
CA GLY A 127 -3.68 7.13 -0.42
C GLY A 127 -2.28 6.47 -0.50
N PRO A 128 -2.21 5.13 -0.49
CA PRO A 128 -0.96 4.40 -0.42
C PRO A 128 -0.27 4.28 -1.77
N HIS A 129 1.04 4.11 -1.73
CA HIS A 129 1.79 3.52 -2.83
C HIS A 129 1.54 2.00 -2.83
N VAL A 130 0.96 1.50 -3.93
CA VAL A 130 0.66 0.07 -4.10
C VAL A 130 1.86 -0.64 -4.74
N ILE A 131 2.22 -1.80 -4.18
CA ILE A 131 3.24 -2.70 -4.72
C ILE A 131 2.58 -4.05 -5.03
N LEU A 132 2.72 -4.53 -6.25
CA LEU A 132 2.30 -5.89 -6.65
C LEU A 132 3.55 -6.72 -6.86
N VAL A 133 3.67 -7.84 -6.15
CA VAL A 133 4.76 -8.81 -6.34
C VAL A 133 4.14 -10.14 -6.70
N PHE A 134 4.13 -10.44 -8.00
CA PHE A 134 3.60 -11.69 -8.52
C PHE A 134 4.55 -12.86 -8.26
N ASP A 135 3.99 -14.05 -8.08
CA ASP A 135 4.73 -15.28 -7.78
C ASP A 135 5.57 -15.75 -8.98
N ASN A 136 5.04 -15.53 -10.18
CA ASN A 136 5.68 -15.87 -11.43
C ASN A 136 5.48 -14.77 -12.50
N ILE A 137 6.25 -14.88 -13.57
CA ILE A 137 6.25 -13.89 -14.65
C ILE A 137 4.99 -13.96 -15.52
N ASP A 138 4.35 -15.12 -15.60
CA ASP A 138 3.14 -15.32 -16.41
C ASP A 138 1.97 -14.54 -15.80
N GLU A 139 1.75 -14.63 -14.48
CA GLU A 139 0.73 -13.84 -13.78
C GLU A 139 0.96 -12.33 -13.88
N TYR A 140 2.22 -11.90 -13.90
CA TYR A 140 2.56 -10.50 -14.15
C TYR A 140 2.13 -10.06 -15.56
N TYR A 141 2.40 -10.87 -16.58
CA TYR A 141 2.01 -10.57 -17.95
C TYR A 141 0.50 -10.68 -18.18
N ASP A 142 -0.16 -11.64 -17.55
CA ASP A 142 -1.61 -11.75 -17.57
C ASP A 142 -2.26 -10.52 -16.95
N TYR A 143 -1.67 -9.94 -15.89
CA TYR A 143 -2.17 -8.72 -15.28
C TYR A 143 -1.92 -7.47 -16.15
N ILE A 144 -0.68 -7.27 -16.64
CA ILE A 144 -0.31 -6.08 -17.42
C ILE A 144 -0.86 -6.11 -18.86
N GLY A 145 -1.16 -7.29 -19.40
CA GLY A 145 -1.68 -7.49 -20.75
C GLY A 145 -3.18 -7.21 -20.92
N ASN A 146 -3.87 -6.80 -19.86
CA ASN A 146 -5.28 -6.37 -19.89
C ASN A 146 -5.45 -4.97 -20.49
#